data_AF-A0A529KB65-F1
#
_entry.id   AF-A0A529KB65-F1
#
_cell.length_a   1.000
_cell.length_b   1.000
_cell.length_c   1.000
_cell.angle_alpha   90.00
_cell.angle_beta   90.00
_cell.angle_gamma   90.00
#
_symmetry.space_group_name_H-M   'P 1'
#
loop_
_entity.id
_entity.type
_entity.pdbx_description
1 polymer ?
#
loop_
_entity_poly.entity_id
_entity_poly.type
_entity_poly.pdbx_seq_one_letter_code
_entity_poly.pdbx_strand_id
1 'polypeptide(L)'
;MENAIEIERLKWFADSGLRLAFTAASAEEVANAEARLPGRLDAIVHMPAESWEHPVSERIELRQEASKGAFSALPVWALASDTA
;
A
#
# COMPACT_ATOMS: atom_id res chain seq x y z
N MET A 1 3.60 17.81 -12.93
CA MET A 1 3.18 18.78 -11.89
C MET A 1 3.11 17.99 -10.60
N GLU A 2 4.08 18.24 -9.72
CA GLU A 2 4.43 17.33 -8.63
C GLU A 2 3.39 17.39 -7.50
N ASN A 3 2.99 16.24 -7.01
CA ASN A 3 1.85 16.06 -6.11
C ASN A 3 2.20 16.41 -4.64
N ALA A 4 2.82 17.57 -4.42
CA ALA A 4 3.38 17.98 -3.13
C ALA A 4 2.31 18.19 -2.07
N ILE A 5 1.16 18.75 -2.44
CA ILE A 5 0.04 19.01 -1.51
C ILE A 5 -0.52 17.71 -0.94
N GLU A 6 -0.65 16.66 -1.75
CA GLU A 6 -1.16 15.37 -1.26
C GLU A 6 -0.20 14.71 -0.27
N ILE A 7 1.12 14.80 -0.50
CA ILE A 7 2.11 14.31 0.46
C ILE A 7 2.02 15.06 1.79
N GLU A 8 1.86 16.38 1.77
CA GLU A 8 1.69 17.15 3.01
C GLU A 8 0.40 16.79 3.75
N ARG A 9 -0.70 16.51 3.03
CA ARG A 9 -1.93 15.99 3.65
C ARG A 9 -1.72 14.63 4.30
N LEU A 10 -1.02 13.72 3.63
CA LEU A 10 -0.70 12.41 4.17
C LEU A 10 0.15 12.52 5.45
N LYS A 11 1.19 13.36 5.42
CA LYS A 11 2.00 13.65 6.63
C LYS A 11 1.14 14.17 7.78
N TRP A 12 0.24 15.12 7.49
CA TRP A 12 -0.67 15.67 8.50
C TRP A 12 -1.60 14.61 9.10
N PHE A 13 -2.14 13.70 8.29
CA PHE A 13 -2.95 12.58 8.80
C PHE A 13 -2.15 11.65 9.71
N ALA A 14 -0.92 11.30 9.33
CA ALA A 14 -0.03 10.51 10.18
C ALA A 14 0.30 11.23 11.50
N ASP A 15 0.60 12.53 11.45
CA ASP A 15 0.86 13.35 12.64
C ASP A 15 -0.37 13.46 13.56
N SER A 16 -1.57 13.32 12.99
CA SER A 16 -2.83 13.29 13.74
C SER A 16 -3.16 11.92 14.36
N GLY A 17 -2.27 10.92 14.20
CA GLY A 17 -2.42 9.58 14.75
C GLY A 17 -3.20 8.61 13.87
N LEU A 18 -3.53 8.98 12.62
CA LEU A 18 -4.09 8.04 11.66
C LEU A 18 -2.98 7.17 11.08
N ARG A 19 -3.30 5.90 10.83
CA ARG A 19 -2.39 4.98 10.16
C ARG A 19 -2.51 5.13 8.65
N LEU A 20 -1.37 5.10 7.96
CA LEU A 20 -1.31 5.24 6.50
C LEU A 20 -0.99 3.89 5.85
N ALA A 21 -1.82 3.50 4.89
CA ALA A 21 -1.52 2.42 3.97
C ALA A 21 -1.37 2.97 2.55
N PHE A 22 -0.36 2.50 1.81
CA PHE A 22 -0.14 2.89 0.42
C PHE A 22 -0.42 1.72 -0.51
N THR A 23 -1.22 1.94 -1.56
CA THR A 23 -1.47 0.95 -2.61
C THR A 23 -0.41 1.05 -3.69
N ALA A 24 0.25 -0.05 -4.02
CA ALA A 24 1.28 -0.10 -5.06
C ALA A 24 1.05 -1.29 -5.99
N ALA A 25 1.31 -1.11 -7.28
CA ALA A 25 1.33 -2.16 -8.29
C ALA A 25 2.74 -2.64 -8.62
N SER A 26 3.78 -1.92 -8.17
CA SER A 26 5.18 -2.26 -8.45
C SER A 26 6.13 -1.91 -7.30
N ALA A 27 7.31 -2.54 -7.30
CA ALA A 27 8.38 -2.26 -6.36
C ALA A 27 8.91 -0.82 -6.44
N GLU A 28 8.90 -0.22 -7.64
CA GLU A 28 9.32 1.16 -7.85
C GLU A 28 8.36 2.14 -7.15
N GLU A 29 7.06 1.89 -7.23
CA GLU A 29 6.04 2.68 -6.53
C GLU A 29 6.19 2.57 -5.02
N VAL A 30 6.48 1.38 -4.50
CA VAL A 30 6.77 1.17 -3.08
C VAL A 30 7.99 1.99 -2.65
N ALA A 31 9.11 1.88 -3.36
CA ALA A 31 10.33 2.60 -3.04
C ALA A 31 10.13 4.14 -3.07
N ASN A 32 9.37 4.63 -4.06
CA ASN A 32 9.04 6.05 -4.16
C ASN A 32 8.15 6.52 -2.99
N ALA A 33 7.16 5.71 -2.58
CA ALA A 33 6.30 6.01 -1.45
C ALA A 33 7.09 6.05 -0.13
N GLU A 34 7.96 5.08 0.12
CA GLU A 34 8.83 5.03 1.30
C GLU A 34 9.78 6.24 1.37
N ALA A 35 10.35 6.65 0.22
CA ALA A 35 11.22 7.82 0.15
C ALA A 35 10.47 9.14 0.46
N ARG A 36 9.20 9.24 0.07
CA ARG A 36 8.38 10.47 0.26
C ARG A 36 7.68 10.54 1.61
N LEU A 37 7.43 9.38 2.23
CA LEU A 37 6.73 9.24 3.51
C LEU A 37 7.58 8.44 4.53
N PRO A 38 8.83 8.85 4.80
CA PRO A 38 9.76 8.07 5.61
C PRO A 38 9.25 7.89 7.03
N GLY A 39 9.11 6.63 7.47
CA GLY A 39 8.62 6.27 8.81
C GLY A 39 7.15 6.61 9.08
N ARG A 40 6.38 6.97 8.05
CA ARG A 40 4.97 7.37 8.17
C ARG A 40 3.98 6.37 7.59
N LEU A 41 4.46 5.38 6.84
CA LEU A 41 3.64 4.30 6.31
C LEU A 41 3.57 3.16 7.33
N ASP A 42 2.37 2.67 7.59
CA ASP A 42 2.10 1.53 8.46
C ASP A 42 1.97 0.23 7.67
N ALA A 43 1.59 0.32 6.39
CA ALA A 43 1.39 -0.85 5.53
C ALA A 43 1.52 -0.49 4.05
N ILE A 44 1.85 -1.51 3.25
CA ILE A 44 1.72 -1.48 1.79
C ILE A 44 0.62 -2.47 1.40
N VAL A 45 -0.27 -2.05 0.50
CA VAL A 45 -1.26 -2.90 -0.14
C VAL A 45 -0.80 -3.14 -1.57
N HIS A 46 -0.38 -4.36 -1.87
CA HIS A 46 0.06 -4.72 -3.22
C HIS A 46 -1.16 -5.04 -4.09
N MET A 47 -1.33 -4.27 -5.16
CA MET A 47 -2.39 -4.40 -6.16
C MET A 47 -1.79 -4.44 -7.56
N PRO A 48 -1.25 -5.60 -7.99
CA PRO A 48 -0.71 -5.74 -9.34
C PRO A 48 -1.83 -5.63 -10.39
N ALA A 49 -1.48 -5.44 -11.67
CA ALA A 49 -2.43 -5.10 -12.73
C ALA A 49 -3.59 -6.10 -12.89
N GLU A 50 -3.33 -7.37 -12.59
CA GLU A 50 -4.33 -8.44 -12.65
C GLU A 50 -5.42 -8.26 -11.58
N SER A 51 -5.14 -7.51 -10.51
CA SER A 51 -6.11 -7.20 -9.44
C SER A 51 -7.34 -6.44 -9.97
N TRP A 52 -7.20 -5.70 -11.06
CA TRP A 52 -8.29 -4.94 -11.68
C TRP A 52 -9.29 -5.82 -12.43
N GLU A 53 -8.91 -7.05 -12.75
CA GLU A 53 -9.78 -8.02 -13.42
C GLU A 53 -10.80 -8.63 -12.45
N HIS A 54 -10.57 -8.47 -11.14
CA HIS A 54 -11.47 -8.95 -10.11
C HIS A 54 -12.61 -7.95 -9.87
N PRO A 55 -13.89 -8.41 -9.86
CA PRO A 55 -15.00 -7.54 -9.53
C PRO A 55 -14.87 -7.00 -8.11
N VAL A 56 -15.28 -5.74 -7.90
CA VAL A 56 -15.34 -5.15 -6.56
C VAL A 56 -16.39 -5.90 -5.75
N SER A 57 -15.94 -6.72 -4.81
CA SER A 57 -16.81 -7.38 -3.82
C SER A 57 -17.22 -6.40 -2.73
N GLU A 58 -18.39 -6.61 -2.12
CA GLU A 58 -18.82 -5.88 -0.92
C GLU A 58 -17.83 -6.05 0.25
N ARG A 59 -17.10 -7.17 0.25
CA ARG A 59 -16.06 -7.48 1.21
C ARG A 59 -14.85 -8.07 0.49
N ILE A 60 -13.71 -7.40 0.65
CA ILE A 60 -12.42 -7.84 0.11
C ILE A 60 -11.55 -8.22 1.30
N GLU A 61 -11.17 -9.49 1.39
CA GLU A 61 -10.27 -9.96 2.43
C GLU A 61 -8.81 -9.73 2.00
N LEU A 62 -7.99 -9.28 2.94
CA LEU A 62 -6.56 -9.10 2.73
C LEU A 62 -5.81 -10.23 3.41
N ARG A 63 -4.89 -10.86 2.69
CA ARG A 63 -3.94 -11.82 3.25
C ARG A 63 -2.58 -11.14 3.41
N GLN A 64 -1.94 -11.37 4.56
CA GLN A 64 -0.57 -10.93 4.76
C GLN A 64 0.37 -11.82 3.94
N GLU A 65 1.25 -11.25 3.12
CA GLU A 65 2.19 -12.05 2.34
C GLU A 65 3.29 -12.66 3.23
N ALA A 66 3.54 -13.96 3.06
CA ALA A 66 4.34 -14.77 3.99
C ALA A 66 5.88 -14.63 3.82
N SER A 67 6.37 -13.90 2.82
CA SER A 67 7.81 -13.77 2.53
C SER A 67 8.16 -12.33 2.20
N LYS A 68 8.66 -11.55 3.18
CA LYS A 68 10.09 -11.43 3.58
C LYS A 68 11.02 -10.91 2.48
N GLY A 69 11.41 -9.64 2.60
CA GLY A 69 12.82 -9.24 2.46
C GLY A 69 13.25 -8.48 1.20
N ALA A 70 12.44 -8.42 0.14
CA ALA A 70 12.85 -7.76 -1.11
C ALA A 70 12.18 -6.40 -1.39
N PHE A 71 11.00 -6.12 -0.82
CA PHE A 71 10.15 -5.01 -1.30
C PHE A 71 9.85 -3.92 -0.27
N SER A 72 9.78 -4.22 1.03
CA SER A 72 9.52 -3.23 2.07
C SER A 72 9.87 -3.79 3.45
N ALA A 73 10.25 -2.91 4.38
CA ALA A 73 10.37 -3.25 5.80
C ALA A 73 9.01 -3.28 6.53
N LEU A 74 7.94 -2.84 5.86
CA LEU A 74 6.58 -2.78 6.40
C LEU A 74 5.79 -4.06 6.10
N PRO A 75 4.71 -4.33 6.86
CA PRO A 75 3.76 -5.37 6.51
C PRO A 75 3.16 -5.12 5.11
N VAL A 76 3.26 -6.13 4.24
CA VAL A 76 2.65 -6.14 2.91
C VAL A 76 1.40 -7.03 2.92
N TRP A 77 0.30 -6.48 2.43
CA TRP A 77 -0.98 -7.16 2.30
C TRP A 77 -1.34 -7.28 0.83
N ALA A 78 -1.85 -8.44 0.44
CA ALA A 78 -2.36 -8.71 -0.90
C ALA A 78 -3.84 -9.05 -0.84
N LEU A 79 -4.54 -8.87 -1.96
CA LEU A 79 -5.91 -9.35 -2.09
C LEU A 79 -5.94 -10.87 -1.92
N ALA A 80 -6.88 -11.36 -1.10
CA ALA A 80 -7.21 -12.77 -1.11
C ALA A 80 -7.91 -13.07 -2.44
N SER A 81 -7.28 -13.88 -3.29
CA SER A 81 -7.93 -14.42 -4.48
C SER A 81 -9.08 -15.33 -4.05
N ASP A 82 -10.27 -15.16 -4.63
CA ASP A 82 -11.36 -16.12 -4.59
C ASP A 82 -10.97 -17.38 -5.41
N THR A 83 -9.97 -18.12 -4.94
CA THR A 83 -9.73 -19.49 -5.42
C THR A 83 -10.45 -20.43 -4.48
N ALA A 84 -11.72 -20.67 -4.78
CA ALA A 84 -12.44 -21.89 -4.43
C ALA A 84 -12.27 -22.92 -5.56
#